data_AF-A0A4Q3SFJ9-F1
#
_entry.id   AF-A0A4Q3SFJ9-F1
#
_cell.length_a   1.000
_cell.length_b   1.000
_cell.length_c   1.000
_cell.angle_alpha   90.00
_cell.angle_beta   90.00
_cell.angle_gamma   90.00
#
_symmetry.space_group_name_H-M   'P 1'
#
loop_
_entity.id
_entity.type
_entity.pdbx_description
1 polymer ?
#
loop_
_entity_poly.entity_id
_entity_poly.type
_entity_poly.pdbx_seq_one_letter_code
_entity_poly.pdbx_strand_id
1 'polypeptide(L)' 'MNQQVYFEDLGEISYQEAWDYQEQLLSRNVQQKSSGGDTTHHLLLLEHPPVYT' A
#
# COMPACT_ATOMS: atom_id res chain seq x y z
N MET A 1 -4.03 22.01 0.16
CA MET A 1 -4.96 20.93 0.54
C MET A 1 -4.13 19.82 1.16
N ASN A 2 -4.44 19.42 2.39
CA ASN A 2 -3.78 18.27 3.01
C ASN A 2 -4.55 17.02 2.57
N GLN A 3 -3.84 16.03 2.02
CA GLN A 3 -4.43 14.73 1.72
C GLN A 3 -4.35 13.87 2.98
N GLN A 4 -5.45 13.19 3.32
CA GLN A 4 -5.47 12.27 4.44
C GLN A 4 -4.62 11.03 4.09
N VAL A 5 -3.67 10.69 4.96
CA VAL A 5 -2.80 9.52 4.82
C VAL A 5 -3.09 8.55 5.95
N TYR A 6 -3.35 7.30 5.61
CA TYR A 6 -3.54 6.19 6.54
C TYR A 6 -2.18 5.55 6.82
N PHE A 7 -1.84 5.43 8.10
CA PHE A 7 -0.57 4.85 8.54
C PHE A 7 -0.83 3.43 9.02
N GLU A 8 -0.04 2.48 8.53
CA GLU A 8 -0.13 1.06 8.91
C GLU A 8 1.27 0.53 9.20
N ASP A 9 1.45 -0.08 10.36
CA ASP A 9 2.67 -0.79 10.75
C ASP A 9 2.39 -2.30 10.59
N LEU A 10 3.07 -2.92 9.64
CA LEU A 10 2.92 -4.33 9.29
C LEU A 10 3.96 -5.22 10.00
N GLY A 11 4.91 -4.62 10.73
CA GLY A 11 6.02 -5.34 11.35
C GLY A 11 6.91 -6.06 10.34
N GLU A 12 7.42 -7.24 10.73
CA GLU A 12 8.21 -8.09 9.86
C GLU A 12 7.32 -8.93 8.95
N ILE A 13 7.44 -8.76 7.63
CA ILE A 13 6.64 -9.45 6.62
C ILE A 13 7.50 -9.82 5.42
N SER A 14 7.19 -10.95 4.76
CA SER A 14 7.95 -11.35 3.57
C SER A 14 7.75 -10.37 2.42
N TYR A 15 8.76 -10.25 1.54
CA TYR A 15 8.71 -9.33 0.40
C TYR A 15 7.51 -9.60 -0.52
N GLN A 16 7.22 -10.87 -0.82
CA GLN A 16 6.10 -11.24 -1.68
C GLN A 16 4.76 -10.83 -1.08
N GLU A 17 4.54 -11.08 0.22
CA GLU A 17 3.29 -10.72 0.88
C GLU A 17 3.08 -9.20 0.92
N ALA A 18 4.15 -8.43 1.18
CA ALA A 18 4.07 -6.98 1.11
C ALA A 18 3.81 -6.47 -0.31
N TRP A 19 4.43 -7.10 -1.32
CA TRP A 19 4.20 -6.77 -2.72
C TRP A 19 2.75 -7.05 -3.13
N ASP A 20 2.22 -8.22 -2.76
CA ASP A 20 0.82 -8.58 -3.01
C ASP A 20 -0.14 -7.59 -2.35
N TYR A 21 0.19 -7.11 -1.13
CA TYR A 21 -0.59 -6.10 -0.44
C TYR A 21 -0.55 -4.74 -1.16
N GLN A 22 0.63 -4.32 -1.62
CA GLN A 22 0.79 -3.09 -2.40
C GLN A 22 -0.02 -3.13 -3.70
N GLU A 23 0.00 -4.25 -4.43
CA GLU A 23 -0.78 -4.42 -5.65
C GLU A 23 -2.29 -4.34 -5.38
N GLN A 24 -2.77 -4.89 -4.26
CA GLN A 24 -4.17 -4.77 -3.86
C GLN A 24 -4.58 -3.31 -3.59
N LEU A 25 -3.76 -2.55 -2.85
CA LEU A 25 -4.00 -1.13 -2.58
C LEU A 25 -3.97 -0.31 -3.87
N LEU A 26 -3.03 -0.59 -4.77
CA LEU A 26 -2.92 0.05 -6.06
C LEU A 26 -4.16 -0.22 -6.94
N SER A 27 -4.57 -1.48 -7.04
CA SER A 27 -5.76 -1.88 -7.80
C SER A 27 -7.01 -1.18 -7.32
N ARG A 28 -7.19 -1.07 -5.99
CA ARG A 28 -8.29 -0.30 -5.39
C ARG A 28 -8.24 1.17 -5.79
N ASN A 29 -7.06 1.80 -5.73
CA ASN A 29 -6.90 3.20 -6.13
C ASN A 29 -7.16 3.43 -7.62
N VAL A 30 -6.73 2.51 -8.50
CA VAL A 30 -7.03 2.58 -9.93
C VAL A 30 -8.53 2.51 -10.18
N GLN A 31 -9.23 1.59 -9.50
CA GLN A 31 -10.68 1.45 -9.61
C GLN A 31 -11.40 2.71 -9.12
N GLN A 32 -11.04 3.24 -7.94
CA GLN A 32 -11.61 4.49 -7.42
C GLN A 32 -11.40 5.67 -8.38
N LYS A 33 -10.18 5.83 -8.89
CA LYS A 33 -9.87 6.90 -9.83
C LYS A 33 -10.64 6.75 -11.15
N SER A 34 -10.80 5.53 -11.64
CA SER A 34 -11.57 5.24 -12.87
C SER A 34 -13.06 5.53 -12.72
N SER A 35 -13.62 5.42 -11.51
CA SER A 35 -15.01 5.77 -11.21
C SER A 35 -15.20 7.26 -10.84
N GLY A 36 -14.14 8.08 -10.95
CA GLY A 36 -14.16 9.50 -10.62
C GLY A 36 -14.11 9.81 -9.12
N GLY A 37 -13.82 8.81 -8.28
CA GLY A 37 -13.61 8.96 -6.86
C GLY A 37 -12.17 9.35 -6.50
N ASP A 38 -12.00 9.86 -5.29
CA ASP A 38 -10.67 10.15 -4.74
C ASP A 38 -9.93 8.86 -4.37
N THR A 39 -8.60 8.88 -4.52
CA THR A 39 -7.72 7.78 -4.11
C THR A 39 -7.43 7.83 -2.62
N THR A 40 -7.17 6.67 -2.03
CA THR A 40 -6.78 6.53 -0.64
C THR A 40 -5.26 6.45 -0.52
N HIS A 41 -4.67 7.29 0.33
CA HIS A 41 -3.22 7.31 0.55
C HIS A 41 -2.85 6.46 1.75
N HIS A 42 -1.90 5.53 1.57
CA HIS A 42 -1.37 4.68 2.64
C HIS A 42 0.14 4.89 2.76
N LEU A 43 0.63 4.96 4.00
CA LEU A 43 2.05 4.82 4.32
C LEU A 43 2.22 3.54 5.12
N LEU A 44 2.93 2.58 4.53
CA LEU A 44 3.20 1.28 5.13
C LEU A 44 4.60 1.32 5.77
N LEU A 45 4.67 0.99 7.05
CA LEU A 45 5.91 0.75 7.78
C LEU A 45 6.06 -0.76 7.96
N LEU A 46 7.21 -1.30 7.60
CA LEU A 46 7.48 -2.73 7.67
C LEU A 46 8.98 -3.00 7.59
N GLU A 47 9.35 -4.21 7.97
CA GLU A 47 10.70 -4.77 7.80
C GLU A 47 10.62 -6.06 6.99
N HIS A 48 11.61 -6.31 6.14
CA HIS A 48 11.70 -7.55 5.37
C HIS A 48 12.82 -8.43 5.93
N PRO A 49 12.62 -9.77 5.96
CA PRO A 49 13.73 -10.70 6.03
C PRO A 49 14.73 -10.47 4.88
N PRO A 50 16.01 -10.91 4.99
CA PRO A 50 16.99 -10.74 3.93
C PRO A 50 16.47 -11.23 2.57
N VAL A 51 16.39 -10.32 1.60
CA VAL A 51 15.86 -10.57 0.26
C VAL A 51 16.71 -9.82 -0.77
N TYR A 52 16.96 -10.45 -1.91
CA TYR A 52 17.47 -9.77 -3.10
C TYR A 52 16.29 -9.52 -4.03
N THR A 53 16.06 -8.27 -4.38
CA THR A 53 14.91 -7.80 -5.16
C THR A 53 15.30 -7.46 -6.59
#